data_AF-A0A151MLZ9-F1
#
_entry.id   AF-A0A151MLZ9-F1
#
_cell.length_a   1.000
_cell.length_b   1.000
_cell.length_c   1.000
_cell.angle_alpha   90.00
_cell.angle_beta   90.00
_cell.angle_gamma   90.00
#
_symmetry.space_group_name_H-M   'P 1'
#
loop_
_entity.id
_entity.type
_entity.pdbx_description
1 polymer ?
#
loop_
_entity_poly.entity_id
_entity_poly.type
_entity_poly.pdbx_seq_one_letter_code
_entity_poly.pdbx_strand_id
1 'polypeptide(L)'
;MDSWRKLFWEKIDKAHLRDQWDLKMHQDLGYDCSAPGWVQSVEEHARARFQCSGCGHTWSSVQVIILFHMCLDGSRRQGSVKMRVFGQKCNQCSRCDFSEPVFKVEGVDRVLEKLVMSIREKCYGESVDPSQLLEVTNHIKLNATLG
;
A
#
# COMPACT_ATOMS: atom_id res chain seq x y z
N MET A 1 4.00 7.28 -9.82
CA MET A 1 4.81 7.32 -8.59
C MET A 1 4.63 8.65 -7.85
N ASP A 2 4.70 9.78 -8.55
CA ASP A 2 4.69 11.11 -7.91
C ASP A 2 3.43 11.40 -7.08
N SER A 3 2.27 10.93 -7.53
CA SER A 3 1.02 11.01 -6.77
C SER A 3 1.07 10.25 -5.44
N TRP A 4 1.65 9.04 -5.43
CA TRP A 4 1.83 8.23 -4.22
C TRP A 4 2.80 8.89 -3.25
N ARG A 5 3.94 9.41 -3.73
CA ARG A 5 4.93 10.10 -2.89
C ARG A 5 4.34 11.35 -2.25
N LYS A 6 3.62 12.15 -3.03
CA LYS A 6 2.95 13.36 -2.53
C LYS A 6 1.94 13.03 -1.43
N LEU A 7 1.00 12.12 -1.68
CA LEU A 7 0.01 11.71 -0.67
C LEU A 7 0.69 11.09 0.56
N PHE A 8 1.76 10.33 0.36
CA PHE A 8 2.50 9.74 1.46
C PHE A 8 3.11 10.83 2.35
N TRP A 9 3.74 11.85 1.77
CA TRP A 9 4.30 12.98 2.51
C TRP A 9 3.22 13.73 3.29
N GLU A 10 2.06 13.97 2.69
CA GLU A 10 0.91 14.59 3.37
C GLU A 10 0.46 13.76 4.59
N LYS A 11 0.45 12.42 4.49
CA LYS A 11 0.12 11.54 5.63
C LYS A 11 1.20 11.54 6.71
N ILE A 12 2.48 11.55 6.32
CA ILE A 12 3.61 11.61 7.26
C ILE A 12 3.58 12.93 8.04
N ASP A 13 3.35 14.05 7.35
CA ASP A 13 3.24 15.39 7.94
C ASP A 13 2.03 15.49 8.89
N LYS A 14 0.85 15.05 8.43
CA LYS A 14 -0.36 14.99 9.26
C LYS A 14 -0.19 14.10 10.49
N ALA A 15 0.58 13.03 10.37
CA ALA A 15 0.91 12.14 11.49
C ALA A 15 2.01 12.72 12.39
N HIS A 16 2.63 13.84 12.05
CA HIS A 16 3.73 14.44 12.81
C HIS A 16 4.85 13.44 13.14
N LEU A 17 5.20 12.57 12.18
CA LEU A 17 6.34 11.67 12.38
C LEU A 17 7.63 12.48 12.48
N ARG A 18 8.49 12.08 13.42
CA ARG A 18 9.65 12.85 13.85
C ARG A 18 10.82 12.81 12.86
N ASP A 19 10.80 11.89 11.90
CA ASP A 19 11.87 11.62 10.95
C ASP A 19 11.40 11.84 9.52
N GLN A 20 12.33 12.08 8.61
CA GLN A 20 12.00 12.24 7.20
C GLN A 20 11.80 10.88 6.55
N TRP A 21 10.68 10.67 5.85
CA TRP A 21 10.36 9.41 5.20
C TRP A 21 10.29 9.55 3.68
N ASP A 22 10.95 8.64 2.97
CA ASP A 22 10.83 8.51 1.51
C ASP A 22 10.16 7.20 1.12
N LEU A 23 9.40 7.23 0.02
CA LEU A 23 8.68 6.09 -0.53
C LEU A 23 9.13 5.85 -1.97
N LYS A 24 9.62 4.63 -2.24
CA LYS A 24 10.10 4.21 -3.57
C LYS A 24 9.42 2.93 -4.02
N MET A 25 9.11 2.84 -5.31
CA MET A 25 8.67 1.60 -5.93
C MET A 25 9.87 0.70 -6.26
N HIS A 26 9.76 -0.58 -5.92
CA HIS A 26 10.72 -1.62 -6.24
C HIS A 26 9.95 -2.86 -6.73
N GLN A 27 9.90 -3.07 -8.06
CA GLN A 27 9.09 -4.15 -8.65
C GLN A 27 9.60 -5.56 -8.30
N ASP A 28 10.87 -5.70 -7.94
CA ASP A 28 11.48 -6.99 -7.57
C ASP A 28 11.44 -7.27 -6.05
N LEU A 29 10.69 -6.47 -5.28
CA LEU A 29 10.57 -6.67 -3.84
C LEU A 29 9.90 -8.02 -3.54
N GLY A 30 10.60 -8.90 -2.83
CA GLY A 30 10.10 -10.21 -2.41
C GLY A 30 9.52 -10.20 -0.99
N TYR A 31 8.75 -11.23 -0.64
CA TYR A 31 8.19 -11.42 0.71
C TYR A 31 9.26 -11.73 1.77
N ASP A 32 10.48 -12.06 1.34
CA ASP A 32 11.60 -12.30 2.23
C ASP A 32 12.28 -10.96 2.57
N CYS A 33 12.11 -10.51 3.81
CA CYS A 33 12.80 -9.33 4.32
C CYS A 33 14.15 -9.75 4.94
N SER A 34 15.19 -9.83 4.10
CA SER A 34 16.49 -10.41 4.50
C SER A 34 17.50 -9.40 5.06
N ALA A 35 17.27 -8.09 4.92
CA ALA A 35 18.21 -7.08 5.36
C ALA A 35 17.96 -6.67 6.84
N PRO A 36 18.99 -6.70 7.71
CA PRO A 36 18.86 -6.23 9.09
C PRO A 36 18.28 -4.81 9.19
N GLY A 37 17.38 -4.61 10.17
CA GLY A 37 16.71 -3.32 10.40
C GLY A 37 15.53 -3.02 9.46
N TRP A 38 15.27 -3.86 8.46
CA TRP A 38 14.06 -3.78 7.66
C TRP A 38 12.93 -4.61 8.27
N VAL A 39 11.73 -4.03 8.27
CA VAL A 39 10.48 -4.67 8.72
C VAL A 39 9.46 -4.64 7.59
N GLN A 40 8.52 -5.58 7.61
CA GLN A 40 7.55 -5.77 6.53
C GLN A 40 6.11 -5.49 6.96
N SER A 41 5.31 -4.91 6.07
CA SER A 41 3.84 -4.93 6.13
C SER A 41 3.23 -5.27 4.77
N VAL A 42 2.03 -5.82 4.79
CA VAL A 42 1.28 -6.22 3.59
C VAL A 42 -0.12 -5.63 3.69
N GLU A 43 -0.56 -4.98 2.61
CA GLU A 43 -1.96 -4.58 2.42
C GLU A 43 -2.58 -5.50 1.38
N GLU A 44 -3.56 -6.31 1.81
CA GLU A 44 -4.19 -7.34 0.95
C GLU A 44 -5.52 -6.88 0.34
N HIS A 45 -6.06 -5.75 0.81
CA HIS A 45 -7.41 -5.29 0.52
C HIS A 45 -7.43 -3.95 -0.23
N ALA A 46 -6.38 -3.67 -1.01
CA ALA A 46 -6.34 -2.48 -1.83
C ALA A 46 -7.29 -2.65 -3.05
N ARG A 47 -8.02 -1.58 -3.37
CA ARG A 47 -8.97 -1.57 -4.48
C ARG A 47 -8.38 -0.86 -5.70
N ALA A 48 -8.37 -1.54 -6.84
CA ALA A 48 -7.91 -0.96 -8.09
C ALA A 48 -8.73 -1.43 -9.30
N ARG A 49 -8.55 -0.74 -10.42
CA ARG A 49 -8.99 -1.17 -11.74
C ARG A 49 -7.82 -1.71 -12.54
N PHE A 50 -8.11 -2.61 -13.45
CA PHE A 50 -7.13 -3.20 -14.35
C PHE A 50 -7.63 -3.12 -15.78
N GLN A 51 -6.70 -3.11 -16.72
CA GLN A 51 -6.98 -3.22 -18.15
C GLN A 51 -5.97 -4.17 -18.76
N CYS A 52 -6.47 -5.22 -19.42
CA CYS A 52 -5.64 -6.16 -20.14
C CYS A 52 -5.06 -5.51 -21.39
N SER A 53 -3.74 -5.54 -21.53
CA SER A 53 -3.05 -5.06 -22.73
C SER A 53 -3.30 -5.93 -23.97
N GLY A 54 -3.64 -7.21 -23.78
CA GLY A 54 -3.83 -8.17 -24.88
C GLY A 54 -5.23 -8.12 -25.51
N CYS A 55 -6.28 -8.18 -24.70
CA CYS A 55 -7.68 -8.23 -25.18
C CYS A 55 -8.51 -6.98 -24.86
N GLY A 56 -7.93 -5.99 -24.17
CA GLY A 56 -8.62 -4.75 -23.79
C GLY A 56 -9.64 -4.91 -22.66
N HIS A 57 -9.90 -6.13 -22.16
CA HIS A 57 -10.84 -6.36 -21.07
C HIS A 57 -10.45 -5.58 -19.82
N THR A 58 -11.42 -4.94 -19.18
CA THR A 58 -11.25 -4.17 -17.95
C THR A 58 -12.01 -4.80 -16.79
N TRP A 59 -11.42 -4.81 -15.60
CA TRP A 59 -12.07 -5.31 -14.39
C TRP A 59 -11.66 -4.47 -13.16
N SER A 60 -12.40 -4.64 -12.07
CA SER A 60 -12.06 -4.09 -10.75
C SER A 60 -11.71 -5.22 -9.81
N SER A 61 -10.76 -5.00 -8.91
CA SER A 61 -10.45 -5.91 -7.81
C SER A 61 -10.42 -5.17 -6.48
N VAL A 62 -10.82 -5.84 -5.41
CA VAL A 62 -10.71 -5.37 -4.02
C VAL A 62 -9.59 -6.11 -3.26
N GLN A 63 -8.84 -6.96 -3.95
CA GLN A 63 -7.78 -7.81 -3.41
C GLN A 63 -6.47 -7.56 -4.15
N VAL A 64 -6.09 -6.29 -4.28
CA VAL A 64 -4.74 -5.96 -4.78
C VAL A 64 -3.79 -6.00 -3.61
N ILE A 65 -2.75 -6.82 -3.74
CA ILE A 65 -1.71 -6.97 -2.73
C ILE A 65 -0.67 -5.86 -2.94
N ILE A 66 -0.30 -5.20 -1.85
CA ILE A 66 0.79 -4.24 -1.81
C ILE A 66 1.73 -4.64 -0.68
N LEU A 67 3.00 -4.83 -1.03
CA LEU A 67 4.06 -5.17 -0.10
C LEU A 67 4.88 -3.92 0.23
N PHE A 68 5.15 -3.72 1.51
CA PHE A 68 6.00 -2.66 2.02
C PHE A 68 7.16 -3.24 2.81
N HIS A 69 8.38 -2.82 2.49
CA HIS A 69 9.55 -2.96 3.35
C HIS A 69 9.91 -1.58 3.90
N MET A 70 10.03 -1.47 5.21
CA MET A 70 10.24 -0.21 5.92
C MET A 70 11.51 -0.33 6.76
N CYS A 71 12.29 0.74 6.85
CA CYS A 71 13.47 0.80 7.70
C CYS A 71 13.59 2.22 8.27
N LEU A 72 13.96 2.32 9.55
CA LEU A 72 14.23 3.59 10.23
C LEU A 72 15.71 3.63 10.65
N ASP A 73 16.45 4.59 10.10
CA ASP A 73 17.79 4.93 10.57
C ASP A 73 17.68 6.07 11.59
N GLY A 74 17.66 5.68 12.87
CA GLY A 74 17.59 6.61 14.00
C GLY A 74 18.79 7.56 14.08
N SER A 75 19.96 7.18 13.54
CA SER A 75 21.15 8.04 13.55
C SER A 75 21.06 9.17 12.55
N ARG A 76 20.42 8.92 11.40
CA ARG A 76 20.22 9.91 10.32
C ARG A 76 18.88 10.60 10.38
N ARG A 77 18.02 10.21 11.32
CA ARG A 77 16.64 10.71 11.45
C ARG A 77 15.86 10.53 10.14
N GLN A 78 16.05 9.38 9.49
CA GLN A 78 15.52 9.08 8.16
C GLN A 78 14.89 7.70 8.11
N GLY A 79 13.68 7.63 7.59
CA GLY A 79 12.97 6.41 7.26
C GLY A 79 12.91 6.17 5.75
N SER A 80 12.87 4.91 5.36
CA SER A 80 12.74 4.49 3.96
C SER A 80 11.65 3.44 3.83
N VAL A 81 10.78 3.62 2.84
CA VAL A 81 9.79 2.62 2.42
C VAL A 81 10.08 2.19 0.99
N LYS A 82 10.21 0.88 0.79
CA LYS A 82 10.14 0.24 -0.53
C LYS A 82 8.76 -0.38 -0.67
N MET A 83 8.12 -0.14 -1.81
CA MET A 83 6.79 -0.63 -2.13
C MET A 83 6.81 -1.47 -3.39
N ARG A 84 6.04 -2.56 -3.39
CA ARG A 84 5.68 -3.30 -4.59
C ARG A 84 4.19 -3.48 -4.64
N VAL A 85 3.60 -3.17 -5.79
CA VAL A 85 2.21 -3.46 -6.07
C VAL A 85 2.15 -4.68 -6.99
N PHE A 86 1.31 -5.66 -6.66
CA PHE A 86 1.17 -6.86 -7.47
C PHE A 86 0.09 -6.68 -8.55
N GLY A 87 0.47 -6.96 -9.80
CA GLY A 87 -0.47 -7.03 -10.92
C GLY A 87 -1.36 -8.27 -10.87
N GLN A 88 -2.39 -8.31 -11.72
CA GLN A 88 -3.31 -9.45 -11.85
C GLN A 88 -3.36 -9.95 -13.29
N LYS A 89 -3.50 -11.27 -13.47
CA LYS A 89 -3.72 -11.85 -14.81
C LYS A 89 -5.14 -11.61 -15.27
N CYS A 90 -5.30 -11.33 -16.56
CA CYS A 90 -6.62 -11.30 -17.18
C CYS A 90 -7.23 -12.70 -17.17
N ASN A 91 -8.52 -12.80 -16.85
CA ASN A 91 -9.27 -14.06 -16.90
C ASN A 91 -9.94 -14.33 -18.27
N GLN A 92 -9.92 -13.37 -19.20
CA GLN A 92 -10.53 -13.51 -20.53
C GLN A 92 -9.54 -13.95 -21.61
N CYS A 93 -8.22 -13.93 -21.33
CA CYS A 93 -7.22 -14.42 -22.27
C CYS A 93 -5.98 -14.94 -21.54
N SER A 94 -5.34 -15.96 -22.11
CA SER A 94 -4.11 -16.55 -21.59
C SER A 94 -2.83 -15.90 -22.10
N ARG A 95 -2.94 -14.90 -22.98
CA ARG A 95 -1.82 -14.38 -23.80
C ARG A 95 -1.14 -13.13 -23.26
N CYS A 96 -1.60 -12.58 -22.13
CA CYS A 96 -1.06 -11.36 -21.57
C CYS A 96 -0.30 -11.60 -20.27
N ASP A 97 0.71 -10.77 -20.03
CA ASP A 97 1.37 -10.67 -18.74
C ASP A 97 0.42 -10.11 -17.66
N PHE A 98 0.94 -9.97 -16.45
CA PHE A 98 0.21 -9.33 -15.36
C PHE A 98 -0.12 -7.89 -15.74
N SER A 99 -1.39 -7.52 -15.57
CA SER A 99 -1.85 -6.15 -15.76
C SER A 99 -1.58 -5.34 -14.50
N GLU A 100 -1.06 -4.13 -14.68
CA GLU A 100 -0.79 -3.20 -13.59
C GLU A 100 -2.10 -2.56 -13.08
N PRO A 101 -2.25 -2.39 -11.75
CA PRO A 101 -3.41 -1.74 -11.17
C PRO A 101 -3.41 -0.22 -11.33
N VAL A 102 -4.59 0.32 -11.58
CA VAL A 102 -4.89 1.75 -11.58
C VAL A 102 -5.77 2.07 -10.38
N PHE A 103 -5.19 2.77 -9.41
CA PHE A 103 -5.89 3.19 -8.19
C PHE A 103 -6.59 4.53 -8.37
N LYS A 104 -7.72 4.70 -7.68
CA LYS A 104 -8.26 6.04 -7.41
C LYS A 104 -7.54 6.66 -6.23
N VAL A 105 -7.56 7.99 -6.13
CA VAL A 105 -6.88 8.74 -5.07
C VAL A 105 -7.32 8.28 -3.69
N GLU A 106 -8.62 8.04 -3.47
CA GLU A 106 -9.17 7.60 -2.19
C GLU A 106 -8.67 6.20 -1.80
N GLY A 107 -8.43 5.34 -2.81
CA GLY A 107 -7.86 4.02 -2.60
C GLY A 107 -6.40 4.10 -2.16
N VAL A 108 -5.62 5.00 -2.79
CA VAL A 108 -4.22 5.25 -2.40
C VAL A 108 -4.15 5.84 -1.00
N ASP A 109 -5.00 6.82 -0.70
CA ASP A 109 -5.07 7.51 0.58
C ASP A 109 -5.21 6.52 1.75
N ARG A 110 -6.16 5.59 1.63
CA ARG A 110 -6.43 4.52 2.60
C ARG A 110 -5.29 3.54 2.77
N VAL A 111 -4.61 3.17 1.68
CA VAL A 111 -3.42 2.30 1.72
C VAL A 111 -2.31 3.00 2.51
N LEU A 112 -2.10 4.29 2.26
CA LEU A 112 -1.04 5.07 2.90
C LEU A 112 -1.32 5.34 4.38
N GLU A 113 -2.58 5.49 4.79
CA GLU A 113 -2.95 5.54 6.21
C GLU A 113 -2.51 4.28 6.96
N LYS A 114 -2.81 3.10 6.39
CA LYS A 114 -2.37 1.83 6.96
C LYS A 114 -0.85 1.66 6.97
N LEU A 115 -0.17 2.18 5.95
CA LEU A 115 1.29 2.22 5.92
C LEU A 115 1.85 3.07 7.06
N VAL A 116 1.31 4.27 7.29
CA VAL A 116 1.75 5.14 8.40
C VAL A 116 1.50 4.48 9.76
N MET A 117 0.38 3.78 9.93
CA MET A 117 0.14 2.97 11.13
C MET A 117 1.19 1.86 11.30
N SER A 118 1.51 1.16 10.21
CA SER A 118 2.56 0.13 10.21
C SER A 118 3.94 0.71 10.56
N ILE A 119 4.25 1.93 10.11
CA ILE A 119 5.50 2.64 10.46
C ILE A 119 5.56 2.92 11.96
N ARG A 120 4.48 3.48 12.54
CA ARG A 120 4.40 3.75 13.98
C ARG A 120 4.61 2.50 14.82
N GLU A 121 3.88 1.45 14.49
CA GLU A 121 3.96 0.18 15.21
C GLU A 121 5.34 -0.48 15.04
N LYS A 122 5.78 -0.70 13.80
CA LYS A 122 6.91 -1.60 13.52
C LYS A 122 8.26 -0.91 13.51
N CYS A 123 8.31 0.39 13.22
CA CYS A 123 9.57 1.15 13.16
C CYS A 123 9.79 1.96 14.44
N TYR A 124 8.72 2.51 15.04
CA TYR A 124 8.81 3.31 16.27
C TYR A 124 8.44 2.55 17.54
N GLY A 125 7.83 1.37 17.44
CA GLY A 125 7.37 0.61 18.60
C GLY A 125 6.20 1.27 19.33
N GLU A 126 5.45 2.16 18.66
CA GLU A 126 4.30 2.83 19.24
C GLU A 126 3.10 1.87 19.31
N SER A 127 2.33 1.95 20.39
CA SER A 127 1.05 1.23 20.47
C SER A 127 0.03 1.89 19.55
N VAL A 128 -0.37 1.19 18.49
CA VAL A 128 -1.43 1.63 17.58
C VAL A 128 -2.74 0.97 18.01
N ASP A 129 -3.78 1.77 18.25
CA ASP A 129 -5.12 1.24 18.56
C ASP A 129 -5.72 0.56 17.31
N PRO A 130 -6.01 -0.75 17.35
CA PRO A 130 -6.63 -1.47 16.24
C PRO A 130 -8.01 -0.92 15.84
N SER A 131 -8.69 -0.16 16.71
CA SER A 131 -9.96 0.48 16.39
C SER A 131 -9.83 1.51 15.26
N GLN A 132 -8.66 2.16 15.13
CA GLN A 132 -8.33 3.07 14.02
C GLN A 132 -8.16 2.34 12.67
N LEU A 133 -7.95 1.01 12.68
CA LEU A 133 -8.01 0.18 11.47
C LEU A 133 -9.44 -0.24 11.08
N LEU A 134 -10.36 -0.28 12.04
CA LEU A 134 -11.72 -0.81 11.87
C LEU A 134 -12.71 0.21 11.27
N GLU A 135 -12.53 1.51 11.51
CA GLU A 135 -13.38 2.56 10.90
C GLU A 135 -13.35 2.52 9.36
N VAL A 136 -12.25 2.01 8.79
CA VAL A 136 -12.06 1.82 7.35
C VAL A 136 -12.91 0.64 6.79
N THR A 137 -13.27 -0.33 7.64
CA THR A 137 -14.08 -1.50 7.24
C THR A 137 -15.58 -1.33 7.44
N ASN A 138 -16.02 -0.45 8.36
CA ASN A 138 -17.44 -0.22 8.62
C ASN A 138 -18.16 0.52 7.50
N HIS A 139 -17.47 1.38 6.74
CA HIS A 139 -18.02 1.99 5.52
C HIS A 139 -18.18 1.02 4.34
N ILE A 140 -17.52 -0.14 4.37
CA ILE A 140 -17.67 -1.17 3.32
C ILE A 140 -18.90 -2.04 3.63
N LYS A 141 -19.15 -2.35 4.91
CA LYS A 141 -20.30 -3.17 5.31
C LYS A 141 -21.65 -2.46 5.10
N LEU A 142 -21.73 -1.14 5.27
CA LEU A 142 -22.97 -0.39 5.05
C LEU A 142 -23.38 -0.29 3.57
N ASN A 143 -22.43 -0.39 2.64
CA ASN A 143 -22.70 -0.30 1.19
C ASN A 143 -22.91 -1.66 0.51
N ALA A 144 -22.75 -2.77 1.25
CA ALA A 144 -22.95 -4.13 0.72
C ALA A 144 -24.37 -4.68 0.97
N THR A 145 -25.24 -3.93 1.66
CA THR A 145 -26.63 -4.33 1.96
C THR A 145 -27.67 -3.60 1.09
N LEU A 146 -27.22 -2.74 0.17
CA LEU A 146 -28.08 -2.05 -0.80
C LEU A 146 -27.44 -2.16 -2.19
N GLY A 147 -27.64 -3.30 -2.82
CA GLY A 147 -27.23 -3.59 -4.20
C GLY A 147 -27.90 -4.85 -4.69
#